data_AF-A0A414EQJ9-F1
#
_entry.id   AF-A0A414EQJ9-F1
#
_cell.length_a   1.000
_cell.length_b   1.000
_cell.length_c   1.000
_cell.angle_alpha   90.00
_cell.angle_beta   90.00
_cell.angle_gamma   90.00
#
_symmetry.space_group_name_H-M   'P 1'
#
loop_
_entity.id
_entity.type
_entity.pdbx_description
1 polymer ?
#
loop_
_entity_poly.entity_id
_entity_poly.type
_entity_poly.pdbx_seq_one_letter_code
_entity_poly.pdbx_strand_id
1 'polypeptide(L)'
;MIAVPPSASIISLRRILSITQRKDIHSEILSSCLITDILTRILIENDTENLSLGFMPAYLKTVLKEIDQHFQEPLSLESLAITAGVSKYHLAREFKKYLGMPPNEYLIVTRLNHSKTLLKYEDLTIEEIAYSCGFHQVSHYINLFKKHEGCTPLKFRREWHSNEAIKPPDAQ
;
A
#
# COMPACT_ATOMS: atom_id res chain seq x y z
N MET A 1 -26.04 -5.32 -3.22
CA MET A 1 -25.36 -4.13 -3.81
C MET A 1 -25.76 -2.92 -2.98
N ILE A 2 -24.93 -2.52 -2.02
CA ILE A 2 -25.16 -1.30 -1.25
C ILE A 2 -24.33 -0.22 -1.93
N ALA A 3 -25.00 0.74 -2.56
CA ALA A 3 -24.37 1.94 -3.08
C ALA A 3 -23.83 2.73 -1.88
N VAL A 4 -22.51 2.71 -1.70
CA VAL A 4 -21.83 3.61 -0.76
C VAL A 4 -21.94 5.01 -1.36
N PRO A 5 -22.60 5.98 -0.69
CA PRO A 5 -22.65 7.36 -1.19
C PRO A 5 -21.21 7.88 -1.35
N PRO A 6 -20.88 8.64 -2.40
CA PRO A 6 -19.55 9.19 -2.55
C PRO A 6 -19.24 10.01 -1.29
N SER A 7 -18.22 9.59 -0.53
CA SER A 7 -17.76 10.34 0.63
C SER A 7 -17.44 11.77 0.19
N ALA A 8 -17.75 12.76 1.02
CA ALA A 8 -17.56 14.18 0.69
C ALA A 8 -16.14 14.48 0.16
N SER A 9 -15.15 13.68 0.56
CA SER A 9 -13.75 13.65 0.11
C SER A 9 -13.60 13.42 -1.40
N ILE A 10 -14.41 12.57 -2.04
CA ILE A 10 -14.39 12.33 -3.49
C ILE A 10 -14.87 13.56 -4.26
N ILE A 11 -15.87 14.27 -3.73
CA ILE A 11 -16.39 15.50 -4.32
C ILE A 11 -15.32 16.60 -4.24
N SER A 12 -14.66 16.75 -3.09
CA SER A 12 -13.56 17.71 -2.91
C SER A 12 -12.36 17.40 -3.82
N LEU A 13 -11.98 16.13 -4.00
CA LEU A 13 -10.92 15.71 -4.93
C LEU A 13 -11.23 16.08 -6.38
N ARG A 14 -12.46 15.81 -6.83
CA ARG A 14 -12.91 16.20 -8.19
C ARG A 14 -12.88 17.71 -8.37
N ARG A 15 -13.22 18.47 -7.33
CA ARG A 15 -13.20 19.94 -7.35
C ARG A 15 -11.77 20.48 -7.45
N ILE A 16 -10.81 19.92 -6.71
CA ILE A 16 -9.39 20.28 -6.82
C ILE A 16 -8.88 20.05 -8.24
N LEU A 17 -9.17 18.87 -8.83
CA LEU A 17 -8.76 18.52 -10.19
C LEU A 17 -9.36 19.46 -11.26
N SER A 18 -10.56 19.98 -11.02
CA SER A 18 -11.19 20.94 -11.95
C SER A 18 -10.64 22.36 -11.82
N ILE A 19 -10.26 22.77 -10.61
CA ILE A 19 -9.78 24.13 -10.32
C ILE A 19 -8.32 24.31 -10.76
N THR A 20 -7.49 23.27 -10.61
CA THR A 20 -6.06 23.30 -11.00
C THR A 20 -5.83 23.38 -12.52
N GLN A 21 -6.86 23.26 -13.35
CA GLN A 21 -6.75 23.49 -14.79
C GLN A 21 -6.58 24.97 -15.16
N ARG A 22 -6.96 25.90 -14.28
CA ARG A 22 -6.75 27.33 -14.46
C ARG A 22 -5.64 27.77 -13.52
N LYS A 23 -4.43 28.00 -14.03
CA LYS A 23 -3.25 28.40 -13.25
C LYS A 23 -3.30 29.88 -12.86
N ASP A 24 -4.28 30.28 -12.05
CA ASP A 24 -4.35 31.63 -11.49
C ASP A 24 -4.29 31.61 -9.96
N ILE A 25 -3.92 32.74 -9.34
CA ILE A 25 -3.69 32.86 -7.88
C ILE A 25 -4.93 32.41 -7.07
N HIS A 26 -6.15 32.63 -7.56
CA HIS A 26 -7.36 32.19 -6.86
C HIS A 26 -7.49 30.67 -6.86
N SER A 27 -7.07 30.00 -7.93
CA SER A 27 -7.05 28.54 -8.02
C SER A 27 -6.13 27.90 -6.98
N GLU A 28 -4.99 28.53 -6.67
CA GLU A 28 -4.02 28.05 -5.70
C GLU A 28 -4.57 28.16 -4.27
N ILE A 29 -5.15 29.31 -3.94
CA ILE A 29 -5.78 29.55 -2.63
C ILE A 29 -6.94 28.57 -2.40
N LEU A 30 -7.81 28.40 -3.41
CA LEU A 30 -8.95 27.47 -3.33
C LEU A 30 -8.48 26.01 -3.22
N SER A 31 -7.42 25.64 -3.94
CA SER A 31 -6.83 24.30 -3.83
C SER A 31 -6.28 24.06 -2.42
N SER A 32 -5.58 25.04 -1.85
CA SER A 32 -5.10 24.95 -0.46
C SER A 32 -6.25 24.76 0.53
N CYS A 33 -7.34 25.53 0.41
CA CYS A 33 -8.51 25.37 1.29
C CYS A 33 -9.16 23.99 1.16
N LEU A 34 -9.33 23.49 -0.07
CA LEU A 34 -9.92 22.18 -0.33
C LEU A 34 -9.02 21.04 0.17
N ILE A 35 -7.70 21.18 0.03
CA ILE A 35 -6.74 20.22 0.57
C ILE A 35 -6.85 20.18 2.10
N THR A 36 -6.82 21.34 2.77
CA THR A 36 -6.92 21.40 4.23
C THR A 36 -8.26 20.85 4.72
N ASP A 37 -9.35 21.12 4.01
CA ASP A 37 -10.68 20.59 4.32
C ASP A 37 -10.75 19.06 4.16
N ILE A 38 -10.19 18.51 3.07
CA ILE A 38 -10.07 17.05 2.90
C ILE A 38 -9.24 16.45 4.02
N LEU A 39 -8.07 17.03 4.31
CA LEU A 39 -7.18 16.55 5.38
C LEU A 39 -7.88 16.58 6.74
N THR A 40 -8.62 17.65 7.04
CA THR A 40 -9.37 17.78 8.30
C THR A 40 -10.46 16.73 8.40
N ARG A 41 -11.23 16.50 7.32
CA ARG A 41 -12.25 15.45 7.28
C ARG A 41 -11.64 14.06 7.44
N ILE A 42 -10.56 13.77 6.72
CA ILE A 42 -9.82 12.51 6.84
C ILE A 42 -9.34 12.35 8.28
N LEU A 43 -8.77 13.37 8.92
CA LEU A 43 -8.29 13.27 10.30
C LEU A 43 -9.43 13.08 11.31
N ILE A 44 -10.58 13.71 11.13
CA ILE A 44 -11.75 13.54 12.02
C ILE A 44 -12.41 12.16 11.83
N GLU A 45 -12.61 11.73 10.58
CA GLU A 45 -13.11 10.39 10.25
C GLU A 45 -12.11 9.32 10.72
N ASN A 46 -10.82 9.57 10.52
CA ASN A 46 -9.74 8.73 11.02
C ASN A 46 -9.56 8.86 12.53
N ASP A 47 -10.03 9.88 13.26
CA ASP A 47 -10.01 9.90 14.72
C ASP A 47 -11.11 9.00 15.30
N THR A 48 -12.26 8.91 14.64
CA THR A 48 -13.28 7.91 14.98
C THR A 48 -12.85 6.49 14.62
N GLU A 49 -12.14 6.30 13.50
CA GLU A 49 -11.51 5.02 13.14
C GLU A 49 -10.23 4.74 13.92
N ASN A 50 -9.46 5.74 14.37
CA ASN A 50 -8.29 5.63 15.26
C ASN A 50 -8.70 5.46 16.71
N LEU A 51 -9.93 5.78 17.11
CA LEU A 51 -10.48 5.19 18.33
C LEU A 51 -10.50 3.66 18.14
N SER A 52 -11.02 3.15 17.01
CA SER A 52 -11.07 1.71 16.68
C SER A 52 -9.68 1.07 16.42
N LEU A 53 -8.77 1.72 15.68
CA LEU A 53 -7.37 1.30 15.43
C LEU A 53 -6.48 1.56 16.65
N GLY A 54 -6.81 2.53 17.50
CA GLY A 54 -6.22 2.76 18.81
C GLY A 54 -6.51 1.61 19.76
N PHE A 55 -7.64 0.93 19.58
CA PHE A 55 -7.95 -0.37 20.21
C PHE A 55 -7.32 -1.58 19.49
N MET A 56 -6.40 -1.40 18.54
CA MET A 56 -5.64 -2.53 18.00
C MET A 56 -4.79 -3.13 19.13
N PRO A 57 -4.97 -4.42 19.46
CA PRO A 57 -4.20 -5.08 20.50
C PRO A 57 -2.70 -4.94 20.25
N ALA A 58 -1.92 -4.74 21.32
CA ALA A 58 -0.47 -4.58 21.22
C ALA A 58 0.21 -5.74 20.46
N TYR A 59 -0.29 -6.97 20.62
CA TYR A 59 0.24 -8.13 19.91
C TYR A 59 0.09 -8.04 18.38
N LEU A 60 -0.98 -7.41 17.86
CA LEU A 60 -1.12 -7.20 16.41
C LEU A 60 -0.12 -6.18 15.90
N LYS A 61 0.16 -5.12 16.68
CA LYS A 61 1.21 -4.15 16.36
C LYS A 61 2.59 -4.82 16.33
N THR A 62 2.86 -5.74 17.24
CA THR A 62 4.08 -6.57 17.22
C THR A 62 4.16 -7.40 15.94
N VAL A 63 3.09 -8.10 15.55
CA VAL A 63 3.07 -8.90 14.32
C VAL A 63 3.29 -8.05 13.07
N LEU A 64 2.67 -6.87 12.99
CA LEU A 64 2.89 -5.94 11.89
C LEU A 64 4.36 -5.54 11.78
N LYS A 65 4.95 -5.12 12.91
CA LYS A 65 6.36 -4.75 12.98
C LYS A 65 7.27 -5.91 12.56
N GLU A 66 6.96 -7.13 12.98
CA GLU A 66 7.72 -8.32 12.57
C GLU A 66 7.64 -8.57 11.07
N ILE A 67 6.47 -8.42 10.46
CA ILE A 67 6.34 -8.53 9.01
C ILE A 67 7.13 -7.42 8.32
N ASP A 68 7.02 -6.17 8.75
CA ASP A 68 7.68 -5.04 8.09
C ASP A 68 9.20 -5.10 8.18
N GLN A 69 9.75 -5.66 9.26
CA GLN A 69 11.19 -5.79 9.47
C GLN A 69 11.78 -7.04 8.81
N HIS A 70 11.02 -8.13 8.76
CA HIS A 70 11.51 -9.44 8.34
C HIS A 70 10.76 -10.00 7.11
N PHE A 71 10.11 -9.16 6.29
CA PHE A 71 9.32 -9.63 5.15
C PHE A 71 10.14 -10.45 4.14
N GLN A 72 11.45 -10.25 4.06
CA GLN A 72 12.34 -10.99 3.16
C GLN A 72 12.55 -12.45 3.63
N GLU A 73 12.30 -12.73 4.89
CA GLU A 73 12.53 -14.03 5.52
C GLU A 73 11.31 -14.95 5.38
N PRO A 74 11.47 -16.28 5.51
CA PRO A 74 10.35 -17.22 5.55
C PRO A 74 9.52 -17.04 6.83
N LEU A 75 8.54 -16.13 6.78
CA LEU A 75 7.57 -15.92 7.85
C LEU A 75 6.34 -16.82 7.66
N SER A 76 5.98 -17.56 8.71
CA SER A 76 4.79 -18.39 8.75
C SER A 76 3.73 -17.80 9.68
N LEU A 77 2.45 -18.10 9.44
CA LEU A 77 1.41 -17.72 10.39
C LEU A 77 1.64 -18.30 11.79
N GLU A 78 2.25 -19.49 11.85
CA GLU A 78 2.58 -20.18 13.10
C GLU A 78 3.66 -19.41 13.89
N SER A 79 4.74 -18.99 13.23
CA SER A 79 5.81 -18.22 13.87
C SER A 79 5.31 -16.86 14.35
N LEU A 80 4.50 -16.16 13.55
CA LEU A 80 3.89 -14.89 13.96
C LEU A 80 2.95 -15.04 15.15
N ALA A 81 2.20 -16.15 15.22
CA ALA A 81 1.31 -16.44 16.33
C ALA A 81 2.08 -16.73 17.63
N ILE A 82 3.20 -17.46 17.53
CA ILE A 82 4.11 -17.71 18.66
C ILE A 82 4.69 -16.39 19.18
N THR A 83 5.21 -15.53 18.31
CA THR A 83 5.75 -14.21 18.70
C THR A 83 4.70 -13.33 19.37
N ALA A 84 3.43 -13.46 18.95
CA ALA A 84 2.31 -12.71 19.50
C ALA A 84 1.69 -13.33 20.78
N GLY A 85 2.08 -14.55 21.16
CA GLY A 85 1.51 -15.26 22.32
C GLY A 85 0.03 -15.66 22.14
N VAL A 86 -0.43 -15.86 20.90
CA VAL A 86 -1.83 -16.21 20.58
C VAL A 86 -1.91 -17.43 19.67
N SER A 87 -3.08 -18.04 19.53
CA SER A 87 -3.26 -19.11 18.55
C SER A 87 -3.30 -18.55 17.12
N LYS A 88 -2.84 -19.34 16.13
CA LYS A 88 -2.86 -18.97 14.71
C LYS A 88 -4.25 -18.61 14.19
N TYR A 89 -5.29 -19.28 14.69
CA TYR A 89 -6.68 -19.00 14.33
C TYR A 89 -7.16 -17.67 14.91
N HIS A 90 -6.79 -17.36 16.16
CA HIS A 90 -7.11 -16.08 16.77
C HIS A 90 -6.39 -14.94 16.05
N LEU A 91 -5.09 -15.12 15.77
CA LEU A 91 -4.29 -14.15 15.03
C LEU A 91 -4.91 -13.88 13.64
N ALA A 92 -5.19 -14.91 12.85
CA ALA A 92 -5.78 -14.71 11.52
C ALA A 92 -7.12 -13.98 11.57
N ARG A 93 -7.96 -14.28 12.57
CA ARG A 93 -9.27 -13.64 12.73
C ARG A 93 -9.13 -12.17 13.11
N GLU A 94 -8.34 -11.85 14.13
CA GLU A 94 -8.15 -10.47 14.59
C GLU A 94 -7.38 -9.65 13.56
N PHE A 95 -6.37 -10.21 12.89
CA PHE A 95 -5.67 -9.54 11.81
C PHE A 95 -6.63 -9.16 10.67
N LYS A 96 -7.51 -10.07 10.23
CA LYS A 96 -8.55 -9.75 9.24
C LYS A 96 -9.56 -8.71 9.74
N LYS A 97 -9.94 -8.77 11.01
CA LYS A 97 -10.87 -7.82 11.64
C LYS A 97 -10.31 -6.40 11.65
N TYR A 98 -9.02 -6.24 12.01
CA TYR A 98 -8.40 -4.92 12.15
C TYR A 98 -7.75 -4.39 10.85
N LEU A 99 -7.27 -5.27 9.96
CA LEU A 99 -6.49 -4.89 8.77
C LEU A 99 -7.19 -5.28 7.45
N GLY A 100 -8.39 -5.85 7.51
CA GLY A 100 -9.19 -6.23 6.34
C GLY A 100 -8.67 -7.44 5.56
N MET A 101 -7.47 -7.96 5.88
CA MET A 101 -6.83 -9.07 5.18
C MET A 101 -6.15 -10.05 6.14
N PRO A 102 -5.88 -11.30 5.75
CA PRO A 102 -5.09 -12.23 6.57
C PRO A 102 -3.59 -11.88 6.61
N PRO A 103 -2.83 -12.36 7.62
CA PRO A 103 -1.40 -12.06 7.74
C PRO A 103 -0.54 -12.45 6.52
N ASN A 104 -0.84 -13.60 5.89
CA ASN A 104 -0.10 -14.05 4.71
C ASN A 104 -0.35 -13.14 3.49
N GLU A 105 -1.58 -12.63 3.33
CA GLU A 105 -1.88 -11.69 2.25
C GLU A 105 -1.17 -10.36 2.48
N TYR A 106 -1.14 -9.90 3.73
CA TYR A 106 -0.39 -8.70 4.11
C TYR A 106 1.10 -8.84 3.78
N LEU A 107 1.73 -9.96 4.16
CA LEU A 107 3.11 -10.25 3.81
C LEU A 107 3.34 -10.23 2.29
N ILE A 108 2.45 -10.85 1.50
CA ILE A 108 2.53 -10.81 0.03
C ILE A 108 2.49 -9.37 -0.48
N VAL A 109 1.54 -8.56 0.00
CA VAL A 109 1.40 -7.15 -0.41
C VAL A 109 2.64 -6.34 -0.04
N THR A 110 3.20 -6.53 1.17
CA THR A 110 4.45 -5.88 1.60
C THR A 110 5.60 -6.23 0.65
N ARG A 111 5.78 -7.51 0.33
CA ARG A 111 6.80 -7.98 -0.63
C ARG A 111 6.61 -7.40 -2.04
N LEU A 112 5.37 -7.40 -2.54
CA LEU A 112 5.05 -6.84 -3.86
C LEU A 112 5.32 -5.33 -3.90
N ASN A 113 4.97 -4.59 -2.86
CA ASN A 113 5.26 -3.16 -2.75
C ASN A 113 6.77 -2.88 -2.75
N HIS A 114 7.56 -3.67 -2.03
CA HIS A 114 9.02 -3.57 -2.11
C HIS A 114 9.52 -3.87 -3.53
N SER A 115 9.02 -4.94 -4.15
CA SER A 115 9.41 -5.31 -5.53
C SER A 115 9.11 -4.21 -6.55
N LYS A 116 8.00 -3.46 -6.39
CA LYS A 116 7.67 -2.32 -7.25
C LYS A 116 8.70 -1.19 -7.16
N THR A 117 9.33 -1.02 -6.00
CA THR A 117 10.39 -0.01 -5.82
C THR A 117 11.65 -0.45 -6.58
N LEU A 118 12.06 -1.71 -6.40
CA LEU A 118 13.21 -2.27 -7.12
C LEU A 118 13.00 -2.31 -8.64
N LEU A 119 11.77 -2.61 -9.10
CA LEU A 119 11.44 -2.62 -10.53
C LEU A 119 11.60 -1.25 -11.20
N LYS A 120 11.47 -0.16 -10.44
CA LYS A 120 11.52 1.22 -10.95
C LYS A 120 12.92 1.82 -10.92
N TYR A 121 13.70 1.50 -9.90
CA TYR A 121 14.92 2.24 -9.58
C TYR A 121 16.18 1.39 -9.62
N GLU A 122 16.07 0.07 -9.80
CA GLU A 122 17.20 -0.85 -9.80
C GLU A 122 17.26 -1.65 -11.10
N ASP A 123 18.48 -1.87 -11.59
CA ASP A 123 18.77 -2.67 -12.80
C ASP A 123 18.88 -4.17 -12.53
N LEU A 124 18.19 -4.66 -11.50
CA LEU A 124 18.14 -6.08 -11.15
C LEU A 124 17.27 -6.88 -12.13
N THR A 125 17.57 -8.15 -12.33
CA THR A 125 16.70 -9.07 -13.06
C THR A 125 15.40 -9.33 -12.27
N ILE A 126 14.35 -9.79 -12.97
CA ILE A 126 13.07 -10.16 -12.32
C ILE A 126 13.26 -11.28 -11.29
N GLU A 127 14.22 -12.17 -11.55
CA GLU A 127 14.61 -13.26 -10.65
C GLU A 127 15.27 -12.74 -9.37
N GLU A 128 16.27 -11.87 -9.49
CA GLU A 128 16.93 -11.24 -8.34
C GLU A 128 15.97 -10.45 -7.47
N ILE A 129 15.03 -9.71 -8.08
CA ILE A 129 13.98 -8.98 -7.36
C ILE A 129 13.04 -9.93 -6.62
N ALA A 130 12.64 -11.04 -7.24
CA ALA A 130 11.78 -12.01 -6.58
C ALA A 130 12.45 -12.54 -5.30
N TYR A 131 13.73 -12.93 -5.41
CA TYR A 131 14.49 -13.45 -4.28
C TYR A 131 14.78 -12.40 -3.21
N SER A 132 15.16 -11.18 -3.60
CA SER A 132 15.41 -10.09 -2.63
C SER A 132 14.13 -9.67 -1.89
N CYS A 133 12.95 -9.87 -2.49
CA CYS A 133 11.67 -9.67 -1.82
C CYS A 133 11.20 -10.87 -0.98
N GLY A 134 11.96 -11.96 -0.87
CA GLY A 134 11.60 -13.14 -0.06
C GLY A 134 10.67 -14.13 -0.77
N PHE A 135 10.55 -14.08 -2.11
CA PHE A 135 9.87 -15.13 -2.88
C PHE A 135 10.86 -16.24 -3.24
N HIS A 136 10.48 -17.49 -2.97
CA HIS A 136 11.33 -18.66 -3.28
C HIS A 136 11.17 -19.16 -4.72
N GLN A 137 10.05 -18.80 -5.39
CA GLN A 137 9.73 -19.25 -6.73
C GLN A 137 9.33 -18.07 -7.61
N VAL A 138 10.11 -17.78 -8.65
CA VAL A 138 9.88 -16.65 -9.57
C VAL A 138 8.50 -16.73 -10.24
N SER A 139 8.06 -17.91 -10.66
CA SER A 139 6.73 -18.10 -11.27
C SER A 139 5.59 -17.75 -10.32
N HIS A 140 5.74 -18.06 -9.02
CA HIS A 140 4.76 -17.69 -8.00
C HIS A 140 4.71 -16.17 -7.80
N TYR A 141 5.87 -15.53 -7.72
CA TYR A 141 5.98 -14.07 -7.66
C TYR A 141 5.30 -13.39 -8.85
N ILE A 142 5.59 -13.82 -10.09
CA ILE A 142 5.01 -13.22 -11.30
C ILE A 142 3.49 -13.35 -11.30
N ASN A 143 2.95 -14.51 -10.88
CA ASN A 143 1.51 -14.74 -10.80
C ASN A 143 0.84 -13.85 -9.75
N LEU A 144 1.44 -13.73 -8.56
CA LEU A 144 0.95 -12.83 -7.51
C LEU A 144 1.00 -11.38 -7.96
N PHE A 145 2.13 -10.93 -8.51
CA PHE A 145 2.28 -9.57 -9.01
C PHE A 145 1.21 -9.26 -10.07
N LYS A 146 1.00 -10.15 -11.04
CA LYS A 146 -0.04 -9.99 -12.06
C LYS A 146 -1.45 -9.96 -11.49
N LYS A 147 -1.73 -10.77 -10.47
CA LYS A 147 -3.01 -10.77 -9.77
C LYS A 147 -3.30 -9.45 -9.07
N HIS A 148 -2.28 -8.84 -8.45
CA HIS A 148 -2.45 -7.59 -7.68
C HIS A 148 -2.36 -6.33 -8.54
N GLU A 149 -1.47 -6.28 -9.53
CA GLU A 149 -1.18 -5.07 -10.32
C GLU A 149 -1.80 -5.13 -11.74
N GLY A 150 -2.39 -6.25 -12.14
CA GLY A 150 -3.01 -6.44 -13.45
C GLY A 150 -2.04 -6.65 -14.62
N CYS A 151 -0.72 -6.53 -14.39
CA CYS A 151 0.33 -6.74 -15.40
C CYS A 151 1.52 -7.52 -14.83
N THR A 152 2.42 -8.02 -15.68
CA THR A 152 3.62 -8.74 -15.21
C THR A 152 4.69 -7.77 -14.68
N PRO A 153 5.60 -8.19 -13.78
CA PRO A 153 6.71 -7.35 -13.30
C PRO A 153 7.52 -6.70 -14.42
N LEU A 154 7.83 -7.47 -15.47
CA LEU A 154 8.57 -6.97 -16.63
C LEU A 154 7.79 -5.90 -17.40
N LYS A 155 6.47 -6.09 -17.56
CA LYS A 155 5.61 -5.09 -18.21
C LYS A 155 5.54 -3.81 -17.37
N PHE A 156 5.36 -3.94 -16.06
CA PHE A 156 5.36 -2.83 -15.11
C PHE A 156 6.64 -1.99 -15.21
N ARG A 157 7.81 -2.63 -15.20
CA ARG A 157 9.11 -1.95 -15.38
C ARG A 157 9.17 -1.19 -16.70
N ARG A 158 8.81 -1.83 -17.80
CA ARG A 158 8.84 -1.20 -19.13
C ARG A 158 7.93 0.02 -19.21
N GLU A 159 6.71 -0.08 -18.68
CA GLU A 159 5.76 1.03 -18.67
C GLU A 159 6.25 2.21 -17.82
N TRP A 160 6.94 1.94 -16.71
CA TRP A 160 7.55 2.97 -15.89
C TRP A 160 8.64 3.74 -16.66
N HIS A 161 9.64 3.04 -17.20
CA HIS A 161 10.73 3.69 -17.93
C HIS A 161 10.31 4.29 -19.26
N SER A 162 9.27 3.74 -19.92
CA SER A 162 8.70 4.36 -21.13
C SER A 162 8.00 5.70 -20.81
N ASN A 163 7.42 5.84 -19.61
CA ASN A 163 6.85 7.10 -19.15
C ASN A 163 7.90 8.09 -18.63
N GLU A 164 9.05 7.63 -18.13
CA GLU A 164 10.18 8.50 -17.78
C GLU A 164 10.80 9.18 -19.01
N ALA A 165 10.72 8.57 -20.20
CA ALA A 165 11.16 9.19 -21.46
C ALA A 165 10.37 10.46 -21.86
N ILE A 166 9.36 10.86 -21.10
CA ILE A 166 8.56 12.09 -21.30
C ILE A 166 8.88 13.17 -20.23
N LYS A 167 9.75 12.89 -19.23
CA LYS A 167 10.18 13.89 -18.24
C LYS A 167 11.57 14.45 -18.60
N PRO A 168 11.78 15.78 -18.53
CA PRO A 168 13.06 16.38 -18.87
C PRO A 168 14.19 15.89 -17.95
N PRO A 169 15.44 15.84 -18.45
CA PRO A 169 16.57 15.28 -17.72
C PRO A 169 16.89 16.12 -16.48
N ASP A 170 16.99 15.41 -15.35
CA ASP A 170 17.76 15.67 -14.13
C ASP A 170 17.75 17.09 -13.53
N ALA A 171 17.10 17.22 -12.37
CA ALA A 171 17.61 18.11 -11.34
C ALA A 171 18.57 17.29 -10.46
N GLN A 172 19.87 17.51 -10.69
CA GLN A 172 20.93 17.28 -9.69
C GLN A 172 20.67 18.13 -8.45
#